data_AF-A0A8S0FEZ5-F1
#
_entry.id   AF-A0A8S0FEZ5-F1
#
_cell.length_a   1.000
_cell.length_b   1.000
_cell.length_c   1.000
_cell.angle_alpha   90.00
_cell.angle_beta   90.00
_cell.angle_gamma   90.00
#
_symmetry.space_group_name_H-M   'P 1'
#
loop_
_entity.id
_entity.type
_entity.pdbx_description
1 polymer ?
#
loop_
_entity_poly.entity_id
_entity_poly.type
_entity_poly.pdbx_seq_one_letter_code
_entity_poly.pdbx_strand_id
1 'polypeptide(L)'
;MTEENFHQVIDHFLVMRICLEPQACLLAATVGTAEQKAHLNTLMAEMAALKENFRRERWIEVDMAWHEHIYEMSANPFLTSFASLFHSVYHTYFTSITSDTVIKLDLHQAIVDAIIQSDGDAAFKACQALLRSPDK
;
A
#
# COMPACT_ATOMS: atom_id res chain seq x y z
N MET A 1 12.02 11.01 17.82
CA MET A 1 11.50 12.18 17.09
C MET A 1 10.78 13.08 18.07
N THR A 2 10.88 14.40 17.93
CA THR A 2 9.93 15.34 18.55
C THR A 2 8.62 15.31 17.74
N GLU A 3 7.48 15.70 18.34
CA GLU A 3 6.19 15.78 17.63
C GLU A 3 6.24 16.71 16.40
N GLU A 4 7.06 17.76 16.47
CA GLU A 4 7.22 18.75 15.39
C GLU A 4 7.99 18.18 14.19
N ASN A 5 9.01 17.35 14.44
CA ASN A 5 9.76 16.67 13.37
C ASN A 5 8.94 15.54 12.74
N PHE A 6 7.97 14.97 13.46
CA PHE A 6 7.15 13.86 12.96
C PHE A 6 6.30 14.29 11.76
N HIS A 7 5.57 15.40 11.87
CA HIS A 7 4.71 15.91 10.80
C HIS A 7 5.51 16.21 9.52
N GLN A 8 6.68 16.85 9.65
CA GLN A 8 7.54 17.14 8.50
C GLN A 8 8.06 15.86 7.81
N VAL A 9 8.43 14.84 8.58
CA VAL A 9 8.84 13.54 8.03
C VAL A 9 7.70 12.86 7.31
N ILE A 10 6.48 12.89 7.86
CA ILE A 10 5.29 12.34 7.21
C ILE A 10 4.96 13.08 5.92
N ASP A 11 5.02 14.41 5.89
CA ASP A 11 4.76 15.20 4.68
C ASP A 11 5.72 14.81 3.54
N HIS A 12 7.03 14.71 3.85
CA HIS A 12 8.02 14.25 2.88
C HIS A 12 7.79 12.80 2.45
N PHE A 13 7.39 11.94 3.38
CA PHE A 13 7.07 10.55 3.08
C PHE A 13 5.88 10.43 2.14
N LEU A 14 4.79 11.17 2.38
CA LEU A 14 3.61 11.19 1.50
C LEU A 14 3.95 11.64 0.08
N VAL A 15 4.85 12.63 -0.08
CA VAL A 15 5.37 13.02 -1.41
C VAL A 15 6.07 11.84 -2.09
N MET A 16 6.89 11.09 -1.35
CA MET A 16 7.56 9.91 -1.90
C MET A 16 6.57 8.82 -2.31
N ARG A 17 5.53 8.57 -1.52
CA ARG A 17 4.45 7.62 -1.86
C ARG A 17 3.79 7.99 -3.19
N ILE A 18 3.42 9.26 -3.37
CA ILE A 18 2.81 9.79 -4.61
C ILE A 18 3.71 9.62 -5.83
N CYS A 19 5.03 9.77 -5.67
CA CYS A 19 6.00 9.62 -6.74
C CYS A 19 6.24 8.16 -7.14
N LEU A 20 6.21 7.24 -6.18
CA LEU A 20 6.73 5.88 -6.36
C LEU A 20 5.65 4.81 -6.48
N GLU A 21 4.63 4.81 -5.61
CA GLU A 21 3.65 3.71 -5.55
C GLU A 21 2.84 3.54 -6.84
N PRO A 22 2.41 4.61 -7.55
CA PRO A 22 1.69 4.42 -8.81
C PRO A 22 2.53 3.68 -9.84
N GLN A 23 3.84 3.97 -9.91
CA GLN A 23 4.75 3.27 -10.82
C GLN A 23 5.00 1.82 -10.38
N ALA A 24 5.09 1.57 -9.07
CA ALA A 24 5.17 0.21 -8.54
C ALA A 24 3.91 -0.61 -8.90
N CYS A 25 2.71 -0.03 -8.79
CA CYS A 25 1.45 -0.67 -9.17
C CYS A 25 1.39 -0.99 -10.67
N LEU A 26 1.81 -0.06 -11.52
CA LEU A 26 1.89 -0.28 -12.97
C LEU A 26 2.80 -1.46 -13.30
N LEU A 27 4.01 -1.47 -12.73
CA LEU A 27 4.97 -2.53 -12.94
C LEU A 27 4.45 -3.86 -12.36
N ALA A 28 3.88 -3.87 -11.16
CA ALA A 28 3.29 -5.06 -10.56
C ALA A 28 2.21 -5.71 -11.45
N ALA A 29 1.37 -4.90 -12.11
CA ALA A 29 0.40 -5.40 -13.08
C ALA A 29 1.06 -5.99 -14.34
N THR A 30 2.15 -5.37 -14.79
CA THR A 30 2.84 -5.67 -16.07
C THR A 30 3.76 -6.88 -15.96
N VAL A 31 4.52 -7.01 -14.87
CA VAL A 31 5.58 -8.03 -14.72
C VAL A 31 5.38 -8.99 -13.55
N GLY A 32 4.39 -8.74 -12.68
CA GLY A 32 4.14 -9.59 -11.51
C GLY A 32 3.75 -11.01 -11.89
N THR A 33 4.31 -12.01 -11.20
CA THR A 33 4.05 -13.43 -11.48
C THR A 33 2.67 -13.87 -10.98
N ALA A 34 2.20 -15.03 -11.44
CA ALA A 34 0.94 -15.61 -10.98
C ALA A 34 0.95 -15.88 -9.46
N GLU A 35 2.07 -16.34 -8.92
CA GLU A 35 2.26 -16.60 -7.49
C GLU A 35 2.20 -15.30 -6.68
N GLN A 36 2.85 -14.24 -7.15
CA GLN A 36 2.79 -12.94 -6.50
C GLN A 36 1.37 -12.36 -6.54
N LYS A 37 0.68 -12.48 -7.67
CA LYS A 37 -0.73 -12.07 -7.81
C LYS A 37 -1.65 -12.84 -6.85
N ALA A 38 -1.43 -14.15 -6.69
CA ALA A 38 -2.16 -14.96 -5.71
C ALA A 38 -1.88 -14.54 -4.26
N HIS A 39 -0.63 -14.19 -3.94
CA HIS A 39 -0.26 -13.68 -2.63
C HIS A 39 -0.91 -12.33 -2.34
N LEU A 40 -0.92 -11.40 -3.32
CA LEU A 40 -1.58 -10.10 -3.21
C LEU A 40 -3.08 -10.25 -2.93
N ASN A 41 -3.75 -11.18 -3.62
CA ASN A 41 -5.16 -11.51 -3.36
C ASN A 41 -5.38 -12.06 -1.94
N THR A 42 -4.43 -12.83 -1.41
CA THR A 42 -4.52 -13.37 -0.05
C THR A 42 -4.46 -12.26 0.99
N LEU A 43 -3.55 -11.29 0.82
CA LEU A 43 -3.45 -10.11 1.68
C LEU A 43 -4.74 -9.28 1.62
N MET A 44 -5.28 -9.05 0.42
CA MET A 44 -6.53 -8.31 0.23
C MET A 44 -7.73 -9.01 0.89
N ALA A 45 -7.82 -10.34 0.78
CA ALA A 45 -8.87 -11.12 1.45
C ALA A 45 -8.77 -11.00 2.98
N GLU A 46 -7.56 -10.96 3.52
CA GLU A 46 -7.36 -10.74 4.96
C GLU A 46 -7.75 -9.32 5.39
N MET A 47 -7.37 -8.28 4.62
CA MET A 47 -7.84 -6.91 4.85
C MET A 47 -9.37 -6.83 4.88
N ALA A 48 -10.04 -7.52 3.95
CA ALA A 48 -11.49 -7.59 3.91
C ALA A 48 -12.08 -8.30 5.13
N ALA A 49 -11.49 -9.40 5.59
CA ALA A 49 -11.93 -10.11 6.78
C ALA A 49 -11.78 -9.27 8.07
N LEU A 50 -10.74 -8.43 8.15
CA LEU A 50 -10.52 -7.51 9.27
C LEU A 50 -11.57 -6.40 9.34
N LYS A 51 -12.36 -6.15 8.28
CA LYS A 51 -13.50 -5.23 8.33
C LYS A 51 -14.61 -5.73 9.28
N GLU A 52 -14.85 -7.04 9.33
CA GLU A 52 -15.93 -7.64 10.13
C GLU A 52 -15.54 -7.80 11.60
N ASN A 53 -14.25 -8.04 11.88
CA ASN A 53 -13.72 -8.15 13.24
C ASN A 53 -12.38 -7.41 13.33
N PHE A 54 -12.47 -6.10 13.53
CA PHE A 54 -11.33 -5.21 13.44
C PHE A 54 -10.31 -5.46 14.56
N ARG A 55 -9.07 -5.70 14.14
CA ARG A 55 -7.90 -5.84 15.02
C ARG A 55 -6.83 -4.89 14.53
N ARG A 56 -6.71 -3.74 15.19
CA ARG A 56 -5.86 -2.62 14.76
C ARG A 56 -4.43 -3.02 14.41
N GLU A 57 -3.74 -3.72 15.31
CA GLU A 57 -2.35 -4.16 15.09
C GLU A 57 -2.27 -5.07 13.86
N ARG A 58 -3.19 -6.04 13.75
CA ARG A 58 -3.23 -6.94 12.59
C ARG A 58 -3.55 -6.23 11.28
N TRP A 59 -4.40 -5.21 11.31
CA TRP A 59 -4.66 -4.37 10.14
C TRP A 59 -3.39 -3.67 9.67
N ILE A 60 -2.65 -3.03 10.58
CA ILE A 60 -1.40 -2.33 10.25
C ILE A 60 -0.39 -3.30 9.64
N GLU A 61 -0.21 -4.49 10.22
CA GLU A 61 0.68 -5.52 9.69
C GLU A 61 0.31 -5.95 8.25
N VAL A 62 -0.98 -6.21 8.00
CA VAL A 62 -1.45 -6.69 6.69
C VAL A 62 -1.39 -5.58 5.64
N ASP A 63 -1.73 -4.34 6.02
CA ASP A 63 -1.66 -3.17 5.13
C ASP A 63 -0.20 -2.88 4.73
N MET A 64 0.73 -2.95 5.68
CA MET A 64 2.16 -2.85 5.38
C MET A 64 2.63 -3.96 4.44
N ALA A 65 2.30 -5.22 4.75
CA ALA A 65 2.67 -6.36 3.89
C ALA A 65 2.10 -6.22 2.47
N TRP A 66 0.89 -5.67 2.33
CA TRP A 66 0.27 -5.38 1.04
C TRP A 66 1.07 -4.34 0.25
N HIS A 67 1.47 -3.24 0.88
CA HIS A 67 2.28 -2.20 0.25
C HIS A 67 3.67 -2.70 -0.15
N GLU A 68 4.35 -3.43 0.73
CA GLU A 68 5.68 -3.99 0.50
C GLU A 68 5.67 -5.00 -0.66
N HIS A 69 4.67 -5.87 -0.68
CA HIS A 69 4.53 -6.87 -1.74
C HIS A 69 4.34 -6.23 -3.12
N ILE A 70 3.65 -5.09 -3.24
CA ILE A 70 3.55 -4.37 -4.52
C ILE A 70 4.91 -3.84 -4.99
N TYR A 71 5.75 -3.35 -4.08
CA TYR A 71 7.12 -2.95 -4.43
C TYR A 71 8.00 -4.12 -4.86
N GLU A 72 7.80 -5.31 -4.29
CA GLU A 72 8.48 -6.54 -4.73
C GLU A 72 7.99 -6.99 -6.11
N MET A 73 6.69 -6.93 -6.35
CA MET A 73 6.06 -7.24 -7.64
C MET A 73 6.52 -6.33 -8.77
N SER A 74 7.03 -5.14 -8.47
CA SER A 74 7.51 -4.22 -9.51
C SER A 74 8.77 -4.72 -10.22
N ALA A 75 9.44 -5.77 -9.71
CA ALA A 75 10.70 -6.33 -10.21
C ALA A 75 11.80 -5.28 -10.46
N ASN A 76 11.78 -4.17 -9.70
CA ASN A 76 12.75 -3.10 -9.80
C ASN A 76 13.49 -3.00 -8.46
N PRO A 77 14.78 -3.35 -8.40
CA PRO A 77 15.54 -3.38 -7.14
C PRO A 77 15.55 -2.06 -6.38
N PHE A 78 15.45 -0.91 -7.07
CA PHE A 78 15.36 0.39 -6.40
C PHE A 78 13.99 0.59 -5.75
N LEU A 79 12.90 0.23 -6.43
CA LEU A 79 11.55 0.27 -5.87
C LEU A 79 11.40 -0.71 -4.69
N THR A 80 11.93 -1.93 -4.82
CA THR A 80 11.94 -2.90 -3.72
C THR A 80 12.74 -2.40 -2.51
N SER A 81 13.85 -1.69 -2.73
CA SER A 81 14.63 -1.11 -1.63
C SER A 81 13.85 -0.07 -0.82
N PHE A 82 12.85 0.59 -1.42
CA PHE A 82 12.01 1.56 -0.71
C PHE A 82 11.06 0.91 0.31
N ALA A 83 10.60 -0.32 0.06
CA ALA A 83 9.81 -1.09 1.03
C ALA A 83 10.57 -1.22 2.36
N SER A 84 11.82 -1.67 2.30
CA SER A 84 12.69 -1.81 3.47
C SER A 84 13.10 -0.46 4.07
N LEU A 85 13.44 0.53 3.24
CA LEU A 85 13.91 1.84 3.69
C LEU A 85 12.84 2.58 4.50
N PHE A 86 11.58 2.47 4.09
CA PHE A 86 10.47 3.19 4.71
C PHE A 86 9.66 2.36 5.69
N HIS A 87 10.01 1.09 5.95
CA HIS A 87 9.27 0.20 6.84
C HIS A 87 8.87 0.85 8.18
N SER A 88 9.83 1.48 8.87
CA SER A 88 9.56 2.13 10.17
C SER A 88 8.68 3.39 10.05
N VAL A 89 8.79 4.12 8.94
CA VAL A 89 7.97 5.31 8.65
C VAL A 89 6.56 4.89 8.27
N TYR A 90 6.39 3.83 7.47
CA TYR A 90 5.12 3.19 7.17
C TYR A 90 4.41 2.76 8.44
N HIS A 91 5.10 2.01 9.31
CA HIS A 91 4.53 1.56 10.58
C HIS A 91 4.04 2.75 11.42
N THR A 92 4.86 3.79 11.55
CA THR A 92 4.50 4.98 12.34
C THR A 92 3.33 5.73 11.71
N TYR A 93 3.33 5.91 10.39
CA TYR A 93 2.27 6.55 9.63
C TYR A 93 0.94 5.79 9.78
N PHE A 94 0.91 4.50 9.45
CA PHE A 94 -0.29 3.68 9.58
C PHE A 94 -0.80 3.58 11.00
N THR A 95 0.10 3.54 12.00
CA THR A 95 -0.30 3.65 13.40
C THR A 95 -1.01 4.98 13.68
N SER A 96 -0.51 6.10 13.14
CA SER A 96 -1.11 7.42 13.38
C SER A 96 -2.46 7.63 12.71
N ILE A 97 -2.70 7.05 11.52
CA ILE A 97 -3.96 7.22 10.77
C ILE A 97 -5.00 6.15 11.07
N THR A 98 -4.59 4.99 11.59
CA THR A 98 -5.50 3.89 11.92
C THR A 98 -6.08 4.08 13.31
N SER A 99 -7.38 4.39 13.36
CA SER A 99 -8.20 4.38 14.57
C SER A 99 -8.84 3.00 14.78
N ASP A 100 -10.16 2.90 14.72
CA ASP A 100 -10.95 1.72 15.09
C ASP A 100 -11.61 1.04 13.87
N THR A 101 -11.19 1.39 12.66
CA THR A 101 -11.74 0.85 11.41
C THR A 101 -10.66 0.67 10.34
N VAL A 102 -10.97 -0.19 9.36
CA VAL A 102 -10.21 -0.32 8.12
C VAL A 102 -10.20 1.00 7.33
N ILE A 103 -9.13 1.25 6.60
CA ILE A 103 -8.93 2.48 5.82
C ILE A 103 -9.01 2.17 4.33
N LYS A 104 -9.87 2.90 3.61
CA LYS A 104 -9.91 2.94 2.13
C LYS A 104 -9.91 1.54 1.47
N LEU A 105 -10.59 0.55 2.05
CA LEU A 105 -10.57 -0.84 1.60
C LEU A 105 -10.98 -0.99 0.12
N ASP A 106 -11.98 -0.25 -0.32
CA ASP A 106 -12.45 -0.29 -1.73
C ASP A 106 -11.38 0.22 -2.70
N LEU A 107 -10.53 1.17 -2.28
CA LEU A 107 -9.44 1.68 -3.11
C LEU A 107 -8.26 0.70 -3.17
N HIS A 108 -8.00 -0.06 -2.10
CA HIS A 108 -7.05 -1.18 -2.12
C HIS A 108 -7.53 -2.26 -3.09
N GLN A 109 -8.80 -2.65 -3.01
CA GLN A 109 -9.39 -3.65 -3.91
C GLN A 109 -9.26 -3.24 -5.39
N ALA A 110 -9.53 -1.97 -5.73
CA ALA A 110 -9.41 -1.49 -7.10
C ALA A 110 -7.98 -1.64 -7.68
N ILE A 111 -6.95 -1.49 -6.85
CA ILE A 111 -5.55 -1.69 -7.26
C ILE A 111 -5.28 -3.18 -7.50
N VAL A 112 -5.74 -4.03 -6.59
CA VAL A 112 -5.62 -5.49 -6.72
C VAL A 112 -6.30 -5.96 -8.00
N ASP A 113 -7.55 -5.57 -8.23
CA ASP A 113 -8.33 -5.94 -9.40
C ASP A 113 -7.59 -5.60 -10.71
N ALA A 114 -7.00 -4.40 -10.79
CA ALA A 114 -6.23 -3.96 -11.94
C ALA A 114 -4.93 -4.76 -12.13
N ILE A 115 -4.19 -5.05 -11.04
CA ILE A 115 -2.98 -5.86 -11.09
C ILE A 115 -3.30 -7.30 -11.54
N ILE A 116 -4.37 -7.90 -11.04
CA ILE A 116 -4.81 -9.24 -11.42
C ILE A 116 -5.20 -9.29 -12.91
N GLN A 117 -5.88 -8.26 -13.41
CA GLN A 117 -6.23 -8.12 -14.83
C GLN A 117 -5.03 -7.80 -15.73
N SER A 118 -3.84 -7.59 -15.15
CA SER A 118 -2.63 -7.15 -15.86
C SER A 118 -2.81 -5.82 -16.58
N ASP A 119 -3.67 -4.94 -16.07
CA ASP A 119 -3.91 -3.60 -16.60
C ASP A 119 -3.07 -2.59 -15.82
N GLY A 120 -1.86 -2.29 -16.34
CA GLY A 120 -0.92 -1.37 -15.71
C GLY A 120 -1.42 0.07 -15.64
N ASP A 121 -2.16 0.54 -16.64
CA ASP A 121 -2.71 1.90 -16.65
C ASP A 121 -3.83 2.04 -15.62
N ALA A 122 -4.69 1.02 -15.49
CA ALA A 122 -5.71 0.99 -14.46
C ALA A 122 -5.09 0.91 -13.06
N ALA A 123 -4.05 0.08 -12.86
CA ALA A 123 -3.37 -0.05 -11.57
C ALA A 123 -2.70 1.26 -11.14
N PHE A 124 -2.06 1.95 -12.08
CA PHE A 124 -1.48 3.28 -11.87
C PHE A 124 -2.55 4.29 -11.41
N LYS A 125 -3.67 4.37 -12.14
CA LYS A 125 -4.76 5.31 -11.84
C LYS A 125 -5.45 4.99 -10.51
N ALA A 126 -5.67 3.72 -10.21
CA ALA A 126 -6.24 3.27 -8.94
C ALA A 126 -5.35 3.65 -7.75
N CYS A 127 -4.03 3.48 -7.88
CA CYS A 127 -3.08 3.92 -6.87
C CYS A 127 -3.09 5.45 -6.67
N GLN A 128 -3.15 6.22 -7.76
CA GLN A 128 -3.32 7.68 -7.65
C GLN A 128 -4.62 8.06 -6.93
N ALA A 129 -5.70 7.32 -7.14
CA ALA A 129 -6.97 7.55 -6.45
C ALA A 129 -6.85 7.25 -4.94
N LEU A 130 -6.17 6.18 -4.55
CA LEU A 130 -5.86 5.85 -3.15
C LEU A 130 -5.12 6.99 -2.45
N LEU A 131 -4.04 7.49 -3.06
CA LEU A 131 -3.14 8.48 -2.47
C LEU A 131 -3.71 9.90 -2.45
N ARG A 132 -4.63 10.24 -3.36
CA ARG A 132 -5.31 11.54 -3.39
C ARG A 132 -6.59 11.57 -2.57
N SER A 133 -7.09 10.41 -2.16
CA SER A 133 -8.27 10.34 -1.31
C SER A 133 -7.92 10.92 0.06
N PRO A 134 -8.70 11.88 0.60
CA PRO A 134 -8.46 12.42 1.93
C PRO A 134 -8.57 11.29 2.98
N ASP A 135 -7.71 11.36 3.99
CA ASP A 135 -7.86 10.53 5.19
C ASP A 135 -9.14 10.99 5.89
N LYS A 136 -10.11 10.09 6.03
CA LYS A 136 -11.38 10.37 6.71
C LYS A 136 -11.20 10.31 8.21
#